data_AF-A0A7C3J7X1-F1
#
_entry.id   AF-A0A7C3J7X1-F1
#
_cell.length_a   1.000
_cell.length_b   1.000
_cell.length_c   1.000
_cell.angle_alpha   90.00
_cell.angle_beta   90.00
_cell.angle_gamma   90.00
#
_symmetry.space_group_name_H-M   'P 1'
#
loop_
_entity.id
_entity.type
_entity.pdbx_description
1 polymer ?
#
loop_
_entity_poly.entity_id
_entity_poly.type
_entity_poly.pdbx_seq_one_letter_code
_entity_poly.pdbx_strand_id
1 'polypeptide(L)'
;MSHFTYQLIIPDQSFAERPIKYPSLPASISYNAEAQAATLTVDGWQKTVTIPPGVKLEIRFNGGLPEILQLTPPLNPLRHVAWLYGFVQKMRYYHELDLLKAAARVRRRNPAGGDSIPVLTVHKERFKRATVVTYLPVGQSGAGQPWGWWADYDCPSEALHALMQSIFQGGTGGGTDTPS
;
A
#
# COMPACT_ATOMS: atom_id res chain seq x y z
N MET A 1 -13.22 -1.22 19.89
CA MET A 1 -13.50 -1.77 18.54
C MET A 1 -12.24 -1.68 17.70
N SER A 2 -11.65 -2.81 17.34
CA SER A 2 -10.46 -2.86 16.49
C SER A 2 -10.88 -2.71 15.03
N HIS A 3 -10.47 -1.62 14.38
CA HIS A 3 -10.71 -1.40 12.96
C HIS A 3 -9.53 -2.01 12.19
N PHE A 4 -9.79 -3.07 11.44
CA PHE A 4 -8.82 -3.61 10.50
C PHE A 4 -9.22 -3.19 9.09
N THR A 5 -8.33 -2.47 8.41
CA THR A 5 -8.46 -2.16 6.98
C THR A 5 -7.63 -3.16 6.22
N TYR A 6 -8.23 -3.87 5.28
CA TYR A 6 -7.50 -4.75 4.36
C TYR A 6 -7.64 -4.22 2.94
N GLN A 7 -6.54 -4.21 2.18
CA GLN A 7 -6.51 -3.70 0.81
C GLN A 7 -6.06 -4.81 -0.12
N LEU A 8 -6.92 -5.19 -1.05
CA LEU A 8 -6.53 -6.03 -2.18
C LEU A 8 -6.14 -5.11 -3.32
N ILE A 9 -4.83 -5.01 -3.57
CA ILE A 9 -4.33 -4.39 -4.79
C ILE A 9 -4.40 -5.47 -5.86
N ILE A 10 -5.30 -5.29 -6.83
CA ILE A 10 -5.34 -6.13 -8.02
C ILE A 10 -4.37 -5.48 -9.01
N PRO A 11 -3.20 -6.09 -9.25
CA PRO A 11 -2.29 -5.57 -10.24
C PRO A 11 -2.91 -5.73 -11.64
N ASP A 12 -2.62 -4.77 -12.53
CA ASP A 12 -2.70 -4.99 -13.97
C ASP A 12 -1.95 -6.28 -14.33
N GLN A 13 -2.34 -6.95 -15.42
CA GLN A 13 -2.12 -8.38 -15.75
C GLN A 13 -0.67 -8.94 -15.73
N SER A 14 0.31 -8.20 -15.22
CA SER A 14 1.73 -8.56 -15.12
C SER A 14 2.23 -8.98 -13.72
N PHE A 15 1.39 -9.07 -12.69
CA PHE A 15 1.82 -9.61 -11.38
C PHE A 15 0.97 -10.80 -10.94
N ALA A 16 1.55 -11.98 -11.16
CA ALA A 16 1.00 -13.27 -10.76
C ALA A 16 0.65 -13.31 -9.26
N GLU A 17 -0.53 -13.85 -9.01
CA GLU A 17 -1.09 -14.43 -7.80
C GLU A 17 -0.15 -14.48 -6.59
N ARG A 18 -0.43 -13.66 -5.57
CA ARG A 18 0.07 -13.91 -4.21
C ARG A 18 -1.11 -13.96 -3.23
N PRO A 19 -1.39 -15.10 -2.59
CA PRO A 19 -2.39 -15.17 -1.54
C PRO A 19 -1.92 -14.34 -0.35
N ILE A 20 -2.62 -13.24 -0.06
CA ILE A 20 -2.28 -12.39 1.08
C ILE A 20 -2.94 -12.97 2.33
N LYS A 21 -2.19 -13.76 3.11
CA LYS A 21 -2.60 -14.20 4.45
C LYS A 21 -2.35 -13.08 5.45
N TYR A 22 -3.41 -12.53 6.04
CA TYR A 22 -3.32 -11.56 7.15
C TYR A 22 -3.77 -12.19 8.48
N PRO A 23 -3.09 -11.89 9.60
CA PRO A 23 -3.32 -12.56 10.88
C PRO A 23 -4.47 -11.90 11.65
N SER A 24 -5.65 -12.53 11.69
CA SER A 24 -6.53 -12.66 12.88
C SER A 24 -8.01 -13.01 12.56
N LEU A 25 -8.39 -13.19 11.30
CA LEU A 25 -9.67 -13.78 10.90
C LEU A 25 -9.38 -14.82 9.81
N PRO A 26 -10.06 -15.97 9.75
CA PRO A 26 -9.92 -16.93 8.65
C PRO A 26 -10.64 -16.39 7.40
N ALA A 27 -10.17 -15.22 6.95
CA ALA A 27 -10.63 -14.55 5.76
C ALA A 27 -9.71 -14.94 4.60
N SER A 28 -10.30 -15.37 3.48
CA SER A 28 -9.58 -15.58 2.22
C SER A 28 -10.22 -14.74 1.12
N ILE A 29 -9.37 -14.25 0.22
CA ILE A 29 -9.79 -13.56 -1.00
C ILE A 29 -9.25 -14.34 -2.17
N SER A 30 -10.13 -14.67 -3.10
CA SER A 30 -9.76 -15.16 -4.43
C SER A 30 -10.19 -14.16 -5.49
N TYR A 31 -9.37 -14.02 -6.53
CA TYR A 31 -9.67 -13.21 -7.70
C TYR A 31 -9.76 -14.12 -8.92
N ASN A 32 -10.84 -13.99 -9.67
CA ASN A 32 -11.01 -14.61 -10.97
C ASN A 32 -10.83 -13.52 -12.04
N ALA A 33 -9.72 -13.59 -12.77
CA ALA A 33 -9.37 -12.62 -13.80
C ALA A 33 -10.31 -12.65 -15.01
N GLU A 34 -10.79 -13.84 -15.39
CA GLU A 34 -11.69 -14.04 -16.53
C GLU A 34 -13.08 -13.45 -16.24
N ALA A 35 -13.61 -13.73 -15.05
CA ALA A 35 -14.90 -13.22 -14.59
C ALA A 35 -14.80 -11.80 -14.03
N GLN A 36 -13.59 -11.23 -13.95
CA GLN A 36 -13.30 -9.96 -13.27
C GLN A 36 -13.99 -9.90 -11.90
N ALA A 37 -13.89 -10.95 -11.10
CA ALA A 37 -14.66 -11.09 -9.87
C ALA A 37 -13.75 -11.43 -8.70
N ALA A 38 -13.96 -10.77 -7.56
CA ALA A 38 -13.32 -11.15 -6.31
C ALA A 38 -14.36 -11.79 -5.40
N THR A 39 -13.94 -12.89 -4.80
CA THR A 39 -14.72 -13.59 -3.78
C THR A 39 -14.01 -13.45 -2.46
N LEU A 40 -14.72 -12.90 -1.47
CA LEU A 40 -14.30 -12.85 -0.07
C LEU A 40 -15.04 -13.94 0.70
N THR A 41 -14.28 -14.77 1.39
CA THR A 41 -14.82 -15.79 2.29
C THR A 41 -14.35 -15.49 3.72
N VAL A 42 -15.27 -15.43 4.68
CA VAL A 42 -14.99 -15.21 6.11
C VAL A 42 -15.90 -16.11 6.92
N ASP A 43 -15.35 -17.05 7.71
CA ASP A 43 -16.11 -17.90 8.64
C ASP A 43 -17.37 -18.56 8.02
N GLY A 44 -17.26 -19.05 6.77
CA GLY A 44 -18.36 -19.69 6.04
C GLY A 44 -19.32 -18.73 5.32
N TRP A 45 -19.21 -17.42 5.55
CA TRP A 45 -19.85 -16.40 4.72
C TRP A 45 -19.04 -16.17 3.45
N GLN A 46 -19.71 -16.05 2.31
CA GLN A 46 -19.08 -15.77 1.02
C GLN A 46 -19.81 -14.62 0.33
N LYS A 47 -19.03 -13.68 -0.23
CA LYS A 47 -19.56 -12.63 -1.12
C LYS A 47 -18.66 -12.47 -2.33
N THR A 48 -19.28 -12.48 -3.49
CA THR A 48 -18.63 -12.23 -4.77
C THR A 48 -19.04 -10.87 -5.29
N VAL A 49 -18.07 -10.09 -5.77
CA VAL A 49 -18.28 -8.79 -6.42
C VAL A 49 -17.55 -8.75 -7.75
N THR A 50 -18.21 -8.20 -8.78
CA THR A 50 -17.56 -7.85 -10.04
C THR A 50 -16.68 -6.62 -9.86
N ILE A 51 -15.49 -6.62 -10.43
CA ILE A 51 -14.47 -5.60 -10.30
C ILE A 51 -14.14 -5.06 -11.68
N PRO A 52 -14.65 -3.87 -12.03
CA PRO A 52 -14.26 -3.22 -13.27
C PRO A 52 -12.74 -2.98 -13.35
N PRO A 53 -12.17 -2.88 -14.56
CA PRO A 53 -10.75 -2.55 -14.74
C PRO A 53 -10.34 -1.28 -13.98
N GLY A 54 -9.19 -1.33 -13.29
CA GLY A 54 -8.64 -0.20 -12.55
C GLY A 54 -9.27 0.08 -11.18
N VAL A 55 -10.35 -0.62 -10.80
CA VAL A 55 -10.97 -0.55 -9.47
C VAL A 55 -10.12 -1.32 -8.46
N LYS A 56 -10.00 -0.76 -7.26
CA LYS A 56 -9.39 -1.43 -6.11
C LYS A 56 -10.45 -1.81 -5.09
N LEU A 57 -10.21 -2.90 -4.35
CA LEU A 57 -11.10 -3.31 -3.29
C LEU A 57 -10.53 -2.97 -1.92
N GLU A 58 -11.36 -2.33 -1.10
CA GLU A 58 -11.12 -2.16 0.33
C GLU A 58 -12.09 -3.04 1.09
N ILE A 59 -11.57 -3.84 2.02
CA ILE A 59 -12.38 -4.66 2.91
C ILE A 59 -12.32 -4.04 4.30
N ARG A 60 -13.51 -3.76 4.84
CA ARG A 60 -13.71 -3.23 6.19
C ARG A 60 -14.48 -4.23 7.01
N PHE A 61 -14.19 -4.30 8.30
CA PHE A 61 -14.96 -5.10 9.24
C PHE A 61 -15.69 -4.18 10.21
N ASN A 62 -17.00 -4.05 10.01
CA ASN A 62 -17.87 -3.22 10.84
C ASN A 62 -18.80 -4.15 11.65
N GLY A 63 -18.51 -4.32 12.94
CA GLY A 63 -19.32 -5.17 13.82
C GLY A 63 -19.21 -6.67 13.56
N GLY A 64 -18.11 -7.14 12.94
CA GLY A 64 -17.85 -8.56 12.68
C GLY A 64 -18.25 -9.05 11.29
N LEU A 65 -19.06 -8.29 10.56
CA LEU A 65 -19.38 -8.59 9.16
C LEU A 65 -18.41 -7.86 8.22
N PRO A 66 -17.87 -8.55 7.20
CA PRO A 66 -17.05 -7.91 6.17
C PRO A 66 -17.90 -7.07 5.21
N GLU A 67 -17.43 -5.86 4.95
CA GLU A 67 -17.93 -4.95 3.94
C GLU A 67 -16.87 -4.82 2.84
N ILE A 68 -17.26 -5.04 1.58
CA ILE A 68 -16.40 -4.85 0.41
C ILE A 68 -16.78 -3.53 -0.24
N LEU A 69 -15.82 -2.62 -0.33
CA LEU A 69 -15.94 -1.33 -0.99
C LEU A 69 -15.13 -1.34 -2.28
N GLN A 70 -15.78 -0.95 -3.37
CA GLN A 70 -15.11 -0.67 -4.64
C GLN A 70 -14.61 0.76 -4.63
N LEU A 71 -13.31 0.93 -4.80
CA LEU A 71 -12.68 2.23 -4.87
C LEU A 71 -12.41 2.56 -6.34
N THR A 72 -12.87 3.73 -6.78
CA THR A 72 -12.67 4.24 -8.14
C THR A 72 -11.29 4.92 -8.27
N PRO A 73 -10.54 4.67 -9.36
CA PRO A 73 -9.29 5.37 -9.59
C PRO A 73 -9.52 6.89 -9.71
N PRO A 74 -8.62 7.71 -9.14
CA PRO A 74 -8.74 9.15 -9.25
C PRO A 74 -8.45 9.64 -10.68
N LEU A 75 -9.19 10.67 -11.13
CA LEU A 75 -8.98 11.29 -12.44
C LEU A 75 -7.69 12.11 -12.54
N ASN A 76 -7.20 12.62 -11.40
CA ASN A 76 -5.95 13.40 -11.37
C ASN A 76 -4.74 12.48 -11.68
N PRO A 77 -3.92 12.77 -12.69
CA PRO A 77 -2.83 11.88 -13.13
C PRO A 77 -1.84 11.52 -12.01
N LEU A 78 -1.44 12.49 -11.20
CA LEU A 78 -0.51 12.28 -10.09
C LEU A 78 -1.08 11.33 -9.03
N ARG A 79 -2.36 11.52 -8.66
CA ARG A 79 -3.06 10.62 -7.74
C ARG A 79 -3.29 9.24 -8.37
N HIS A 80 -3.48 9.18 -9.69
CA HIS A 80 -3.66 7.94 -10.42
C HIS A 80 -2.38 7.10 -10.39
N VAL A 81 -1.22 7.72 -10.57
CA VAL A 81 0.07 7.03 -10.43
C VAL A 81 0.17 6.42 -9.02
N ALA A 82 -0.01 7.22 -7.98
CA ALA A 82 0.00 6.72 -6.59
C ALA A 82 -1.00 5.57 -6.37
N TRP A 83 -2.19 5.72 -6.96
CA TRP A 83 -3.21 4.69 -6.94
C TRP A 83 -2.71 3.38 -7.50
N LEU A 84 -2.08 3.34 -8.68
CA LEU A 84 -1.59 2.10 -9.31
C LEU A 84 -0.72 1.28 -8.35
N TYR A 85 0.18 1.95 -7.63
CA TYR A 85 1.10 1.31 -6.67
C TYR A 85 0.51 1.02 -5.29
N GLY A 86 -0.80 1.20 -5.10
CA GLY A 86 -1.50 0.82 -3.87
C GLY A 86 -1.70 1.94 -2.86
N PHE A 87 -1.36 3.18 -3.22
CA PHE A 87 -1.67 4.33 -2.38
C PHE A 87 -3.08 4.85 -2.67
N VAL A 88 -3.99 4.57 -1.75
CA VAL A 88 -5.36 5.12 -1.80
C VAL A 88 -5.40 6.57 -1.29
N GLN A 89 -6.48 7.30 -1.57
CA GLN A 89 -6.61 8.73 -1.23
C GLN A 89 -6.32 9.03 0.24
N LYS A 90 -6.74 8.17 1.18
CA LYS A 90 -6.50 8.34 2.63
C LYS A 90 -5.02 8.27 3.04
N MET A 91 -4.14 7.83 2.16
CA MET A 91 -2.69 7.75 2.39
C MET A 91 -1.95 9.00 1.88
N ARG A 92 -2.64 9.93 1.23
CA ARG A 92 -2.04 11.18 0.74
C ARG A 92 -1.99 12.21 1.88
N TYR A 93 -0.83 12.81 2.07
CA TYR A 93 -0.63 13.98 2.92
C TYR A 93 -0.64 15.27 2.09
N TYR A 94 -1.06 16.38 2.70
CA TYR A 94 -1.05 17.70 2.06
C TYR A 94 0.34 18.36 2.09
N HIS A 95 1.10 18.14 3.16
CA HIS A 95 2.45 18.66 3.33
C HIS A 95 3.45 17.53 3.60
N GLU A 96 4.65 17.66 3.02
CA GLU A 96 5.74 16.69 3.19
C GLU A 96 6.10 16.52 4.68
N LEU A 97 6.15 17.63 5.41
CA LEU A 97 6.52 17.63 6.82
C LEU A 97 5.53 16.80 7.67
N ASP A 98 4.24 16.83 7.34
CA ASP A 98 3.23 16.06 8.07
C ASP A 98 3.37 14.57 7.82
N LEU A 99 3.68 14.18 6.58
CA LEU A 99 4.00 12.79 6.23
C LEU A 99 5.20 12.29 7.03
N LEU A 100 6.29 13.07 7.09
CA LEU A 100 7.50 12.71 7.80
C LEU A 100 7.29 12.64 9.32
N LYS A 101 6.55 13.59 9.89
CA LYS A 101 6.17 13.58 11.32
C LYS A 101 5.31 12.37 11.67
N ALA A 102 4.34 12.04 10.82
CA ALA A 102 3.48 10.89 11.04
C ALA A 102 4.27 9.58 10.92
N ALA A 103 5.16 9.47 9.92
CA ALA A 103 6.00 8.29 9.74
C ALA A 103 6.95 8.07 10.93
N ALA A 104 7.57 9.13 11.48
CA ALA A 104 8.50 9.03 12.60
C ALA A 104 7.87 8.52 13.92
N ARG A 105 6.53 8.64 14.05
CA ARG A 105 5.76 8.14 15.19
C ARG A 105 5.48 6.63 15.10
N VAL A 106 5.57 6.05 13.91
CA VAL A 106 5.33 4.62 13.72
C VAL A 106 6.61 3.86 14.03
N ARG A 107 6.63 3.22 15.19
CA ARG A 107 7.76 2.43 15.68
C ARG A 107 7.29 1.08 16.18
N ARG A 108 8.18 0.10 16.20
CA ARG A 108 7.93 -1.18 16.87
C ARG A 108 8.99 -1.44 17.93
N ARG A 109 8.65 -2.32 18.86
CA ARG A 109 9.61 -2.87 19.82
C ARG A 109 10.51 -3.88 19.11
N ASN A 110 11.82 -3.75 19.29
CA ASN A 110 12.81 -4.71 18.84
C ASN A 110 12.67 -5.99 19.68
N PRO A 111 12.36 -7.15 19.06
CA PRO A 111 12.23 -8.41 19.81
C PRO A 111 13.56 -8.88 20.43
N ALA A 112 14.72 -8.44 19.92
CA ALA A 112 16.03 -8.88 20.40
C ALA A 112 16.59 -8.03 21.56
N GLY A 113 16.09 -6.81 21.78
CA GLY A 113 16.69 -5.87 22.74
C GLY A 113 15.72 -4.91 23.42
N GLY A 114 14.42 -4.99 23.13
CA GLY A 114 13.40 -4.17 23.79
C GLY A 114 13.32 -2.71 23.33
N ASP A 115 14.34 -2.19 22.64
CA ASP A 115 14.40 -0.82 22.12
C ASP A 115 13.38 -0.56 20.99
N SER A 116 13.01 0.71 20.80
CA SER A 116 12.07 1.11 19.75
C SER A 116 12.78 1.37 18.42
N ILE A 117 12.43 0.63 17.37
CA ILE A 117 13.02 0.75 16.02
C ILE A 117 12.00 1.25 14.99
N PRO A 118 12.43 2.02 13.98
CA PRO A 118 11.56 2.42 12.88
C PRO A 118 11.11 1.21 12.06
N VAL A 119 9.87 1.26 11.57
CA VAL A 119 9.27 0.21 10.70
C VAL A 119 8.93 0.70 9.30
N LEU A 120 9.13 2.01 9.07
CA LEU A 120 8.85 2.67 7.82
C LEU A 120 10.15 3.12 7.16
N THR A 121 10.17 3.05 5.83
CA THR A 121 11.25 3.58 5.00
C THR A 121 10.71 4.79 4.23
N VAL A 122 11.48 5.87 4.22
CA VAL A 122 11.16 7.10 3.48
C VAL A 122 11.97 7.10 2.19
N HIS A 123 11.28 7.24 1.07
CA HIS A 123 11.86 7.33 -0.27
C HIS A 123 11.57 8.72 -0.83
N LYS A 124 12.57 9.35 -1.41
CA LYS A 124 12.45 10.69 -1.98
C LYS A 124 12.86 10.68 -3.44
N GLU A 125 12.12 11.42 -4.24
CA GLU A 125 12.54 11.77 -5.59
C GLU A 125 13.77 12.69 -5.52
N ARG A 126 14.63 12.65 -6.55
CA ARG A 126 15.93 13.33 -6.60
C ARG A 126 15.84 14.84 -6.34
N PHE A 127 14.80 15.50 -6.83
CA PHE A 127 14.54 16.92 -6.66
C PHE A 127 13.55 17.23 -5.54
N LYS A 128 13.27 16.25 -4.66
CA LYS A 128 12.39 16.36 -3.49
C LYS A 128 10.95 16.78 -3.84
N ARG A 129 10.48 16.54 -5.07
CA ARG A 129 9.10 16.87 -5.49
C ARG A 129 8.06 15.86 -5.04
N ALA A 130 8.51 14.67 -4.68
CA ALA A 130 7.68 13.60 -4.16
C ALA A 130 8.39 12.86 -3.04
N THR A 131 7.60 12.45 -2.04
CA THR A 131 8.02 11.57 -0.96
C THR A 131 7.04 10.42 -0.85
N VAL A 132 7.57 9.20 -0.84
CA VAL A 132 6.81 7.96 -0.68
C VAL A 132 7.33 7.24 0.55
N VAL A 133 6.42 6.79 1.40
CA VAL A 133 6.74 6.05 2.62
C VAL A 133 6.16 4.66 2.50
N THR A 134 7.00 3.66 2.73
CA THR A 134 6.61 2.25 2.73
C THR A 134 6.85 1.60 4.07
N TYR A 135 6.05 0.58 4.39
CA TYR A 135 6.24 -0.29 5.54
C TYR A 135 7.14 -1.46 5.17
N LEU A 136 8.23 -1.65 5.93
CA LEU A 136 9.15 -2.78 5.73
C LEU A 136 9.06 -3.73 6.96
N PRO A 137 8.40 -4.88 6.84
CA PRO A 137 8.48 -5.89 7.90
C PRO A 137 9.91 -6.43 7.97
N VAL A 138 10.46 -6.58 9.19
CA VAL A 138 11.78 -7.22 9.37
C VAL A 138 11.71 -8.64 8.86
N GLY A 139 12.73 -9.06 8.11
CA GLY A 139 12.85 -10.42 7.57
C GLY A 139 12.21 -10.64 6.20
N GLN A 140 11.64 -9.62 5.55
CA GLN A 140 11.23 -9.72 4.15
C GLN A 140 12.12 -8.86 3.25
N SER A 141 12.76 -9.50 2.26
CA SER A 141 13.51 -8.87 1.17
C SER A 141 12.60 -8.33 0.05
N GLY A 142 11.32 -8.09 0.34
CA GLY A 142 10.32 -7.66 -0.63
C GLY A 142 10.22 -6.15 -0.78
N ALA A 143 9.54 -5.72 -1.86
CA ALA A 143 9.05 -4.35 -1.98
C ALA A 143 8.21 -3.98 -0.75
N GLY A 144 8.53 -2.86 -0.09
CA GLY A 144 7.80 -2.41 1.10
C GLY A 144 6.33 -2.15 0.80
N GLN A 145 5.43 -2.32 1.78
CA GLN A 145 4.00 -2.07 1.57
C GLN A 145 3.70 -0.56 1.54
N PRO A 146 2.77 -0.08 0.69
CA PRO A 146 2.35 1.33 0.68
C PRO A 146 1.85 1.80 2.05
N TRP A 147 2.37 2.92 2.55
CA TRP A 147 1.92 3.50 3.83
C TRP A 147 1.40 4.93 3.67
N GLY A 148 2.18 5.80 3.03
CA GLY A 148 1.82 7.20 2.86
C GLY A 148 2.61 7.86 1.75
N TRP A 149 2.09 8.94 1.19
CA TRP A 149 2.79 9.69 0.15
C TRP A 149 2.43 11.17 0.16
N TRP A 150 3.33 11.96 -0.39
CA TRP A 150 3.16 13.39 -0.65
C TRP A 150 3.85 13.73 -1.96
N ALA A 151 3.32 14.73 -2.65
CA ALA A 151 3.98 15.37 -3.79
C ALA A 151 3.56 16.84 -3.84
N ASP A 152 4.48 17.70 -4.29
CA ASP A 152 4.17 19.11 -4.53
C ASP A 152 3.17 19.27 -5.70
N TYR A 153 2.70 20.50 -5.91
CA TYR A 153 1.69 20.80 -6.94
C TYR A 153 2.26 20.65 -8.36
N ASP A 154 3.56 20.93 -8.52
CA ASP A 154 4.28 20.94 -9.80
C ASP A 154 5.00 19.62 -10.09
N CYS A 155 4.70 18.56 -9.34
CA CYS A 155 5.30 17.25 -9.49
C CYS A 155 4.77 16.61 -10.78
N PRO A 156 5.64 16.35 -11.79
CA PRO A 156 5.22 15.60 -12.97
C PRO A 156 4.81 14.18 -12.58
N SER A 157 3.75 13.66 -13.18
CA SER A 157 3.29 12.28 -12.94
C SER A 157 4.39 11.25 -13.18
N GLU A 158 5.26 11.51 -14.16
CA GLU A 158 6.37 10.66 -14.57
C GLU A 158 7.43 10.55 -13.48
N ALA A 159 7.68 11.64 -12.74
CA ALA A 159 8.65 11.65 -11.65
C ALA A 159 8.17 10.79 -10.47
N LEU A 160 6.88 10.89 -10.12
CA LEU A 160 6.27 10.01 -9.12
C LEU A 160 6.25 8.56 -9.58
N HIS A 161 5.94 8.32 -10.86
CA HIS A 161 5.92 6.98 -11.45
C HIS A 161 7.29 6.33 -11.37
N ALA A 162 8.35 7.03 -11.79
CA ALA A 162 9.72 6.53 -11.74
C ALA A 162 10.15 6.17 -10.30
N LEU A 163 9.84 7.04 -9.32
CA LEU A 163 10.10 6.75 -7.90
C LEU A 163 9.37 5.49 -7.43
N MET A 164 8.08 5.35 -7.75
CA MET A 164 7.32 4.18 -7.32
C MET A 164 7.77 2.91 -8.06
N GLN A 165 8.12 3.02 -9.34
CA GLN A 165 8.67 1.91 -10.11
C GLN A 165 9.96 1.37 -9.47
N SER A 166 10.89 2.25 -9.07
CA SER A 166 12.12 1.82 -8.40
C SER A 166 11.86 1.13 -7.05
N ILE A 167 10.81 1.53 -6.33
CA ILE A 167 10.45 0.95 -5.03
C ILE A 167 9.76 -0.42 -5.17
N PHE A 168 8.84 -0.55 -6.13
CA PHE A 168 7.91 -1.68 -6.20
C PHE A 168 8.23 -2.70 -7.30
N GLN A 169 9.01 -2.33 -8.33
CA GLN A 169 9.37 -3.20 -9.45
C GLN A 169 10.88 -3.49 -9.55
N GLY A 170 11.73 -2.69 -8.90
CA GLY A 170 13.18 -2.85 -8.89
C GLY A 170 13.71 -3.57 -7.66
N GLY A 171 14.04 -4.86 -7.80
CA GLY A 171 15.08 -5.46 -6.98
C GLY A 171 16.44 -4.96 -7.46
N THR A 172 17.24 -4.42 -6.52
CA THR A 172 18.65 -3.95 -6.65
C THR A 172 18.88 -2.54 -7.23
N GLY A 173 19.41 -1.65 -6.38
CA GLY A 173 20.24 -0.50 -6.79
C GLY A 173 19.79 0.88 -6.29
N GLY A 174 20.43 1.40 -5.24
CA GLY A 174 20.48 2.85 -5.00
C GLY A 174 20.51 3.31 -3.54
N GLY A 175 21.68 3.23 -2.89
CA GLY A 175 22.10 4.13 -1.81
C GLY A 175 21.32 4.07 -0.50
N THR A 176 21.58 3.04 0.32
CA THR A 176 21.50 3.23 1.77
C THR A 176 22.65 4.14 2.18
N ASP A 177 22.39 5.45 2.30
CA ASP A 177 23.23 6.32 3.13
C ASP A 177 23.14 5.77 4.56
N THR A 178 24.14 4.98 4.92
CA THR A 178 24.39 4.59 6.29
C THR A 178 25.21 5.72 6.90
N PRO A 179 24.76 6.39 7.97
CA PRO A 179 25.59 7.41 8.61
C PRO A 179 26.86 6.74 9.15
N SER A 180 28.01 7.29 8.76
CA SER A 180 29.31 7.01 9.37
C SER A 180 29.41 7.66 10.75
#